data_AF-A0A959EL93-F1
#
_entry.id   AF-A0A959EL93-F1
#
_cell.length_a   1.000
_cell.length_b   1.000
_cell.length_c   1.000
_cell.angle_alpha   90.00
_cell.angle_beta   90.00
_cell.angle_gamma   90.00
#
_symmetry.space_group_name_H-M   'P 1'
#
loop_
_entity.id
_entity.type
_entity.pdbx_description
1 polymer ?
#
loop_
_entity_poly.entity_id
_entity_poly.type
_entity_poly.pdbx_seq_one_letter_code
_entity_poly.pdbx_strand_id
1 'polypeptide(L)'
;ATPALAKALLTASERIPHFRLLTVDLKAQYDGPESAIAELQAAVRTGDRLLREWQEHGLSPAAIHRQLQFSFAIGASYFLQIAKLRAFRLLWTQVMLAYELPEEAFPPVEAHLAPATQTDDQHTNMIRATTQAMSAAIGGADRLTILPGDAFQGRSTDFARRIARNVQHILQMESHLDQVVDPAAGSYYIEILTE
;
A
#
# COMPACT_ATOMS: atom_id res chain seq x y z
N ALA A 1 -9.39 18.37 10.76
CA ALA A 1 -9.28 17.34 11.82
C ALA A 1 -9.46 17.96 13.21
N THR A 2 -9.85 17.20 14.25
CA THR A 2 -10.04 17.74 15.61
C THR A 2 -8.71 18.14 16.27
N PRO A 3 -8.63 19.26 17.02
CA PRO A 3 -7.40 19.73 17.69
C PRO A 3 -6.82 18.72 18.70
N ALA A 4 -7.63 17.80 19.22
CA ALA A 4 -7.17 16.69 20.06
C ALA A 4 -6.24 15.72 19.30
N LEU A 5 -6.51 15.46 18.02
CA LEU A 5 -5.70 14.59 17.18
C LEU A 5 -4.32 15.24 16.95
N ALA A 6 -4.28 16.52 16.58
CA ALA A 6 -3.03 17.26 16.39
C ALA A 6 -2.10 17.20 17.61
N LYS A 7 -2.65 17.36 18.82
CA LYS A 7 -1.89 17.22 20.08
C LYS A 7 -1.37 15.79 20.30
N ALA A 8 -2.18 14.78 19.98
CA ALA A 8 -1.76 13.39 20.08
C ALA A 8 -0.59 13.07 19.12
N LEU A 9 -0.59 13.66 17.91
CA LEU A 9 0.49 13.45 16.94
C LEU A 9 1.80 14.12 17.32
N LEU A 10 1.76 15.34 17.86
CA LEU A 10 2.97 15.97 18.42
C LEU A 10 3.56 15.10 19.54
N THR A 11 2.70 14.69 20.48
CA THR A 11 3.12 13.88 21.63
C THR A 11 3.68 12.52 21.20
N ALA A 12 3.05 11.89 20.20
CA ALA A 12 3.48 10.59 19.70
C ALA A 12 4.75 10.69 18.84
N SER A 13 4.91 11.74 18.04
CA SER A 13 6.14 11.99 17.29
C SER A 13 7.35 12.11 18.21
N GLU A 14 7.19 12.76 19.37
CA GLU A 14 8.24 12.91 20.38
C GLU A 14 8.49 11.63 21.18
N ARG A 15 7.43 10.92 21.60
CA ARG A 15 7.56 9.77 22.52
C ARG A 15 7.73 8.42 21.82
N ILE A 16 7.25 8.29 20.57
CA ILE A 16 7.21 7.04 19.82
C ILE A 16 7.58 7.30 18.33
N PRO A 17 8.85 7.64 18.05
CA PRO A 17 9.27 8.09 16.71
C PRO A 17 9.12 7.03 15.60
N HIS A 18 9.02 5.76 15.96
CA HIS A 18 8.85 4.64 15.02
C HIS A 18 7.39 4.22 14.79
N PHE A 19 6.43 4.85 15.48
CA PHE A 19 5.02 4.57 15.31
C PHE A 19 4.41 5.58 14.35
N ARG A 20 3.65 5.08 13.37
CA ARG A 20 2.89 5.88 12.40
C ARG A 20 1.44 5.94 12.84
N LEU A 21 0.88 7.14 12.97
CA LEU A 21 -0.50 7.33 13.46
C LEU A 21 -1.56 7.46 12.36
N LEU A 22 -1.16 7.86 11.15
CA LEU A 22 -2.09 8.19 10.08
C LEU A 22 -1.97 7.15 8.97
N THR A 23 -3.03 6.38 8.79
CA THR A 23 -3.17 5.51 7.62
C THR A 23 -4.21 6.08 6.68
N VAL A 24 -3.82 6.40 5.46
CA VAL A 24 -4.75 6.65 4.37
C VAL A 24 -5.19 5.28 3.84
N ASP A 25 -6.34 4.81 4.33
CA ASP A 25 -6.89 3.51 3.97
C ASP A 25 -7.73 3.61 2.69
N LEU A 26 -7.25 2.96 1.63
CA LEU A 26 -7.88 2.94 0.32
C LEU A 26 -8.52 1.58 0.01
N LYS A 27 -8.39 0.59 0.91
CA LYS A 27 -8.86 -0.79 0.67
C LYS A 27 -10.34 -0.86 0.35
N ALA A 28 -11.15 -0.03 1.02
CA ALA A 28 -12.60 0.01 0.85
C ALA A 28 -13.04 0.58 -0.52
N GLN A 29 -12.15 1.23 -1.25
CA GLN A 29 -12.44 1.82 -2.56
C GLN A 29 -12.23 0.83 -3.71
N TYR A 30 -11.66 -0.34 -3.41
CA TYR A 30 -11.44 -1.35 -4.43
C TYR A 30 -12.76 -2.01 -4.82
N ASP A 31 -13.12 -1.82 -6.09
CA ASP A 31 -14.30 -2.43 -6.72
C ASP A 31 -13.94 -3.15 -8.03
N GLY A 32 -12.68 -3.57 -8.15
CA GLY A 32 -12.14 -4.21 -9.36
C GLY A 32 -11.08 -3.37 -10.06
N PRO A 33 -10.61 -3.82 -11.25
CA PRO A 33 -9.47 -3.20 -11.92
C PRO A 33 -9.66 -1.71 -12.23
N GLU A 34 -10.86 -1.29 -12.59
CA GLU A 34 -11.17 0.11 -12.95
C GLU A 34 -11.03 1.09 -11.78
N SER A 35 -11.12 0.59 -10.54
CA SER A 35 -10.96 1.41 -9.34
C SER A 35 -9.51 1.88 -9.10
N ALA A 36 -8.52 1.35 -9.82
CA ALA A 36 -7.11 1.70 -9.64
C ALA A 36 -6.84 3.20 -9.74
N ILE A 37 -7.43 3.88 -10.73
CA ILE A 37 -7.28 5.34 -10.92
C ILE A 37 -7.94 6.09 -9.75
N ALA A 38 -9.13 5.66 -9.33
CA ALA A 38 -9.85 6.29 -8.22
C ALA A 38 -9.10 6.13 -6.89
N GLU A 39 -8.51 4.96 -6.63
CA GLU A 39 -7.65 4.72 -5.47
C GLU A 39 -6.46 5.69 -5.45
N LEU A 40 -5.77 5.88 -6.59
CA LEU A 40 -4.64 6.81 -6.71
C LEU A 40 -5.06 8.27 -6.48
N GLN A 41 -6.15 8.70 -7.11
CA GLN A 41 -6.71 10.04 -6.91
C GLN A 41 -7.07 10.28 -5.44
N ALA A 42 -7.70 9.31 -4.79
CA ALA A 42 -8.06 9.40 -3.39
C ALA A 42 -6.83 9.40 -2.48
N ALA A 43 -5.78 8.63 -2.81
CA ALA A 43 -4.51 8.63 -2.08
C ALA A 43 -3.90 10.03 -2.04
N VAL A 44 -3.67 10.62 -3.22
CA VAL A 44 -3.04 11.93 -3.38
C VAL A 44 -3.90 13.02 -2.73
N ARG A 45 -5.20 13.05 -3.05
CA ARG A 45 -6.14 14.05 -2.51
C ARG A 45 -6.24 13.99 -0.98
N THR A 46 -6.29 12.79 -0.41
CA THR A 46 -6.43 12.63 1.04
C THR A 46 -5.13 12.96 1.76
N GLY A 47 -4.00 12.54 1.22
CA GLY A 47 -2.68 12.88 1.74
C GLY A 47 -2.41 14.39 1.70
N ASP A 48 -2.63 15.04 0.55
CA ASP A 48 -2.49 16.50 0.39
C ASP A 48 -3.40 17.27 1.36
N ARG A 49 -4.67 16.87 1.46
CA ARG A 49 -5.60 17.48 2.41
C ARG A 49 -5.12 17.36 3.85
N LEU A 50 -4.57 16.22 4.27
CA LEU A 50 -4.04 16.03 5.61
C LEU A 50 -2.83 16.95 5.89
N LEU A 51 -1.94 17.10 4.92
CA LEU A 51 -0.79 18.01 5.04
C LEU A 51 -1.28 19.47 5.16
N ARG A 52 -2.17 19.89 4.26
CA ARG A 52 -2.73 21.26 4.23
C ARG A 52 -3.51 21.61 5.49
N GLU A 53 -4.50 20.78 5.88
CA GLU A 53 -5.37 21.04 7.03
C GLU A 53 -4.54 21.29 8.32
N TRP A 54 -3.40 20.63 8.46
CA TRP A 54 -2.63 20.68 9.70
C TRP A 54 -1.49 21.67 9.66
N GLN A 55 -1.00 22.01 8.47
CA GLN A 55 -0.20 23.20 8.27
C GLN A 55 -0.98 24.46 8.69
N GLU A 56 -2.29 24.52 8.39
CA GLU A 56 -3.19 25.58 8.89
C GLU A 56 -3.30 25.62 10.42
N HIS A 57 -3.03 24.50 11.10
CA HIS A 57 -2.97 24.40 12.56
C HIS A 57 -1.57 24.62 13.16
N GLY A 58 -0.60 25.07 12.36
CA GLY A 58 0.75 25.43 12.82
C GLY A 58 1.72 24.26 12.98
N LEU A 59 1.38 23.08 12.44
CA LEU A 59 2.28 21.92 12.41
C LEU A 59 3.16 21.94 11.16
N SER A 60 4.41 21.50 11.30
CA SER A 60 5.30 21.32 10.15
C SER A 60 4.80 20.18 9.25
N PRO A 61 4.69 20.38 7.92
CA PRO A 61 4.37 19.31 6.96
C PRO A 61 5.26 18.07 7.11
N ALA A 62 6.54 18.25 7.41
CA ALA A 62 7.49 17.15 7.61
C ALA A 62 7.16 16.29 8.83
N ALA A 63 6.66 16.88 9.92
CA ALA A 63 6.26 16.13 11.11
C ALA A 63 5.04 15.24 10.83
N ILE A 64 4.11 15.72 10.02
CA ILE A 64 2.88 15.01 9.64
C ILE A 64 3.18 13.92 8.63
N HIS A 65 4.00 14.23 7.62
CA HIS A 65 4.41 13.30 6.59
C HIS A 65 5.11 12.07 7.19
N ARG A 66 5.99 12.28 8.19
CA ARG A 66 6.59 11.19 8.97
C ARG A 66 5.58 10.33 9.73
N GLN A 67 4.33 10.74 9.88
CA GLN A 67 3.28 9.96 10.56
C GLN A 67 2.34 9.27 9.57
N LEU A 68 2.52 9.51 8.28
CA LEU A 68 1.66 9.02 7.21
C LEU A 68 2.12 7.63 6.74
N GLN A 69 1.15 6.79 6.43
CA GLN A 69 1.29 5.56 5.68
C GLN A 69 0.07 5.36 4.79
N PHE A 70 0.23 4.61 3.69
CA PHE A 70 -0.83 4.36 2.73
C PHE A 70 -1.16 2.87 2.70
N SER A 71 -2.44 2.52 2.57
CA SER A 71 -2.87 1.14 2.48
C SER A 71 -3.72 0.94 1.22
N PHE A 72 -3.19 0.18 0.25
CA PHE A 72 -3.86 -0.16 -1.00
C PHE A 72 -4.41 -1.59 -0.97
N ALA A 73 -5.52 -1.79 -1.69
CA ALA A 73 -6.01 -3.12 -2.00
C ALA A 73 -5.32 -3.65 -3.27
N ILE A 74 -4.97 -4.93 -3.29
CA ILE A 74 -4.31 -5.58 -4.43
C ILE A 74 -5.31 -6.51 -5.11
N GLY A 75 -5.69 -6.11 -6.32
CA GLY A 75 -6.64 -6.83 -7.16
C GLY A 75 -6.02 -8.00 -7.93
N ALA A 76 -6.85 -8.69 -8.71
CA ALA A 76 -6.41 -9.86 -9.50
C ALA A 76 -5.58 -9.50 -10.76
N SER A 77 -5.64 -8.26 -11.23
CA SER A 77 -4.95 -7.81 -12.46
C SER A 77 -3.47 -7.54 -12.21
N TYR A 78 -2.63 -8.57 -12.38
CA TYR A 78 -1.20 -8.58 -12.05
C TYR A 78 -0.42 -7.31 -12.49
N PHE A 79 -0.35 -7.03 -13.79
CA PHE A 79 0.43 -5.89 -14.31
C PHE A 79 -0.13 -4.53 -13.88
N LEU A 80 -1.46 -4.43 -13.78
CA LEU A 80 -2.11 -3.21 -13.33
C LEU A 80 -1.77 -2.90 -11.87
N GLN A 81 -1.64 -3.92 -11.00
CA GLN A 81 -1.26 -3.69 -9.61
C GLN A 81 0.20 -3.23 -9.49
N ILE A 82 1.11 -3.78 -10.32
CA ILE A 82 2.50 -3.30 -10.40
C ILE A 82 2.53 -1.84 -10.83
N ALA A 83 1.86 -1.52 -11.95
CA ALA A 83 1.80 -0.15 -12.47
C ALA A 83 1.16 0.82 -11.48
N LYS A 84 0.07 0.41 -10.79
CA LYS A 84 -0.60 1.24 -9.77
C LYS A 84 0.35 1.67 -8.65
N LEU A 85 1.11 0.74 -8.08
CA LEU A 85 2.03 1.07 -6.98
C LEU A 85 3.21 1.92 -7.46
N ARG A 86 3.72 1.68 -8.67
CA ARG A 86 4.75 2.53 -9.31
C ARG A 86 4.22 3.95 -9.56
N ALA A 87 3.04 4.07 -10.14
CA ALA A 87 2.37 5.35 -10.41
C ALA A 87 2.12 6.13 -9.12
N PHE A 88 1.72 5.45 -8.04
CA PHE A 88 1.58 6.08 -6.72
C PHE A 88 2.88 6.73 -6.24
N ARG A 89 4.02 6.04 -6.37
CA ARG A 89 5.33 6.59 -5.98
C ARG A 89 5.68 7.84 -6.77
N LEU A 90 5.44 7.84 -8.09
CA LEU A 90 5.64 9.01 -8.94
C LEU A 90 4.76 10.19 -8.52
N LEU A 91 3.45 9.95 -8.35
CA LEU A 91 2.48 10.97 -7.96
C LEU A 91 2.79 11.55 -6.57
N TRP A 92 3.09 10.69 -5.60
CA TRP A 92 3.38 11.13 -4.23
C TRP A 92 4.71 11.88 -4.13
N THR A 93 5.69 11.54 -4.97
CA THR A 93 6.94 12.31 -5.08
C THR A 93 6.66 13.75 -5.52
N GLN A 94 5.71 13.99 -6.43
CA GLN A 94 5.31 15.35 -6.81
C GLN A 94 4.69 16.12 -5.64
N VAL A 95 3.90 15.45 -4.79
CA VAL A 95 3.38 16.05 -3.55
C VAL A 95 4.54 16.38 -2.60
N MET A 96 5.48 15.46 -2.41
CA MET A 96 6.65 15.70 -1.54
C MET A 96 7.49 16.90 -2.01
N LEU A 97 7.72 17.02 -3.32
CA LEU A 97 8.42 18.17 -3.91
C LEU A 97 7.68 19.48 -3.65
N ALA A 98 6.35 19.50 -3.77
CA ALA A 98 5.55 20.70 -3.52
C ALA A 98 5.61 21.20 -2.07
N TYR A 99 5.85 20.31 -1.10
CA TYR A 99 6.01 20.64 0.32
C TYR A 99 7.49 20.67 0.78
N GLU A 100 8.45 20.63 -0.15
CA GLU A 100 9.90 20.61 0.13
C GLU A 100 10.31 19.50 1.11
N LEU A 101 9.69 18.33 0.99
CA LEU A 101 9.95 17.17 1.84
C LEU A 101 11.13 16.34 1.28
N PRO A 102 12.01 15.81 2.14
CA PRO A 102 13.13 14.98 1.70
C PRO A 102 12.65 13.66 1.11
N GLU A 103 13.30 13.18 0.05
CA GLU A 103 12.93 11.96 -0.67
C GLU A 103 13.03 10.72 0.22
N GLU A 104 13.99 10.70 1.13
CA GLU A 104 14.21 9.59 2.08
C GLU A 104 13.06 9.41 3.07
N ALA A 105 12.14 10.38 3.17
CA ALA A 105 11.00 10.32 4.06
C ALA A 105 9.79 9.60 3.44
N PHE A 106 9.90 8.94 2.29
CA PHE A 106 8.76 8.32 1.61
C PHE A 106 7.91 7.46 2.57
N PRO A 107 6.57 7.67 2.63
CA PRO A 107 5.72 6.99 3.57
C PRO A 107 5.54 5.51 3.18
N PRO A 108 5.55 4.58 4.15
CA PRO A 108 5.36 3.16 3.86
C PRO A 108 4.03 2.88 3.17
N VAL A 109 4.08 1.96 2.21
CA VAL A 109 2.94 1.47 1.44
C VAL A 109 2.60 0.05 1.88
N GLU A 110 1.40 -0.10 2.44
CA GLU A 110 0.82 -1.39 2.82
C GLU A 110 -0.04 -1.93 1.68
N ALA A 111 0.21 -3.17 1.29
CA ALA A 111 -0.53 -3.90 0.30
C ALA A 111 -1.39 -4.96 0.99
N HIS A 112 -2.70 -4.90 0.77
CA HIS A 112 -3.65 -5.88 1.29
C HIS A 112 -4.37 -6.56 0.14
N LEU A 113 -4.36 -7.89 0.10
CA LEU A 113 -5.10 -8.63 -0.93
C LEU A 113 -6.60 -8.34 -0.82
N ALA A 114 -7.22 -7.97 -1.94
CA ALA A 114 -8.62 -7.54 -1.96
C ALA A 114 -9.58 -8.73 -1.71
N PRO A 115 -10.43 -8.69 -0.66
CA PRO A 115 -11.40 -9.76 -0.40
C PRO A 115 -12.37 -10.01 -1.56
N ALA A 116 -12.72 -8.96 -2.30
CA ALA A 116 -13.59 -9.02 -3.48
C ALA A 116 -13.05 -9.91 -4.63
N THR A 117 -11.78 -10.33 -4.55
CA THR A 117 -11.17 -11.23 -5.55
C THR A 117 -11.32 -12.71 -5.22
N GLN A 118 -11.82 -13.05 -4.03
CA GLN A 118 -12.01 -14.45 -3.62
C GLN A 118 -13.23 -15.09 -4.27
N THR A 119 -13.08 -16.36 -4.62
CA THR A 119 -14.16 -17.24 -5.06
C THR A 119 -14.50 -18.27 -3.97
N ASP A 120 -15.46 -19.14 -4.24
CA ASP A 120 -15.86 -20.25 -3.37
C ASP A 120 -14.84 -21.42 -3.36
N ASP A 121 -13.94 -21.49 -4.36
CA ASP A 121 -12.83 -22.43 -4.37
C ASP A 121 -11.57 -21.88 -3.64
N GLN A 122 -11.25 -22.51 -2.50
CA GLN A 122 -10.07 -22.19 -1.68
C GLN A 122 -8.75 -22.36 -2.44
N HIS A 123 -8.64 -23.33 -3.35
CA HIS A 123 -7.38 -23.65 -4.02
C HIS A 123 -7.07 -22.59 -5.08
N THR A 124 -8.08 -22.17 -5.83
CA THR A 124 -7.99 -21.00 -6.72
C THR A 124 -7.60 -19.74 -5.94
N ASN A 125 -8.15 -19.51 -4.76
CA ASN A 125 -7.79 -18.36 -3.92
C ASN A 125 -6.32 -18.40 -3.47
N MET A 126 -5.76 -19.58 -3.17
CA MET A 126 -4.32 -19.72 -2.83
C MET A 126 -3.41 -19.34 -4.00
N ILE A 127 -3.74 -19.78 -5.22
CA ILE A 127 -2.98 -19.42 -6.44
C ILE A 127 -3.08 -17.92 -6.69
N ARG A 128 -4.29 -17.36 -6.60
CA ARG A 128 -4.54 -15.94 -6.76
C ARG A 128 -3.79 -15.10 -5.74
N ALA A 129 -3.79 -15.53 -4.47
CA ALA A 129 -3.07 -14.84 -3.42
C ALA A 129 -1.56 -14.77 -3.71
N THR A 130 -1.00 -15.78 -4.36
CA THR A 130 0.42 -15.81 -4.77
C THR A 130 0.71 -14.78 -5.85
N THR A 131 -0.13 -14.68 -6.89
CA THR A 131 0.08 -13.70 -7.98
C THR A 131 -0.14 -12.27 -7.50
N GLN A 132 -1.13 -12.03 -6.62
CA GLN A 132 -1.35 -10.75 -5.98
C GLN A 132 -0.15 -10.34 -5.13
N ALA A 133 0.33 -11.23 -4.27
CA ALA A 133 1.49 -11.01 -3.43
C ALA A 133 2.74 -10.64 -4.25
N MET A 134 2.98 -11.37 -5.35
CA MET A 134 4.08 -11.10 -6.26
C MET A 134 3.95 -9.73 -6.95
N SER A 135 2.75 -9.36 -7.42
CA SER A 135 2.52 -8.04 -8.02
C SER A 135 2.76 -6.90 -7.05
N ALA A 136 2.38 -7.07 -5.77
CA ALA A 136 2.61 -6.09 -4.73
C ALA A 136 4.10 -5.97 -4.37
N ALA A 137 4.83 -7.09 -4.30
CA ALA A 137 6.26 -7.10 -4.06
C ALA A 137 7.01 -6.39 -5.18
N ILE A 138 6.72 -6.71 -6.45
CA ILE A 138 7.35 -6.09 -7.62
C ILE A 138 6.96 -4.61 -7.76
N GLY A 139 5.72 -4.24 -7.43
CA GLY A 139 5.30 -2.84 -7.37
C GLY A 139 5.94 -2.04 -6.22
N GLY A 140 6.74 -2.69 -5.38
CA GLY A 140 7.46 -2.06 -4.28
C GLY A 140 6.59 -1.77 -3.07
N ALA A 141 5.70 -2.67 -2.65
CA ALA A 141 5.01 -2.54 -1.38
C ALA A 141 5.97 -2.80 -0.19
N ASP A 142 5.88 -1.98 0.86
CA ASP A 142 6.73 -2.10 2.06
C ASP A 142 6.19 -3.12 3.06
N ARG A 143 4.86 -3.31 3.09
CA ARG A 143 4.18 -4.30 3.94
C ARG A 143 3.16 -5.06 3.12
N LEU A 144 3.04 -6.36 3.37
CA LEU A 144 2.15 -7.24 2.63
C LEU A 144 1.25 -8.06 3.56
N THR A 145 -0.07 -7.95 3.37
CA THR A 145 -1.07 -8.74 4.08
C THR A 145 -1.78 -9.66 3.10
N ILE A 146 -1.45 -10.94 3.19
CA ILE A 146 -2.03 -12.00 2.36
C ILE A 146 -3.30 -12.55 3.01
N LEU A 147 -4.41 -12.51 2.27
CA LEU A 147 -5.69 -13.07 2.70
C LEU A 147 -5.67 -14.61 2.57
N PRO A 148 -6.01 -15.37 3.62
CA PRO A 148 -6.09 -16.82 3.53
C PRO A 148 -7.13 -17.29 2.50
N GLY A 149 -6.88 -18.41 1.82
CA GLY A 149 -7.74 -18.89 0.73
C GLY A 149 -9.18 -19.25 1.13
N ASP A 150 -9.42 -19.50 2.42
CA ASP A 150 -10.72 -19.81 3.01
C ASP A 150 -11.40 -18.60 3.68
N ALA A 151 -10.85 -17.38 3.53
CA ALA A 151 -11.36 -16.21 4.25
C ALA A 151 -12.80 -15.82 3.89
N PHE A 152 -13.28 -16.19 2.70
CA PHE A 152 -14.69 -16.03 2.30
C PHE A 152 -15.68 -16.76 3.24
N GLN A 153 -15.21 -17.73 4.02
CA GLN A 153 -16.01 -18.46 5.02
C GLN A 153 -16.08 -17.72 6.37
N GLY A 154 -15.48 -16.54 6.49
CA GLY A 154 -15.50 -15.66 7.67
C GLY A 154 -14.43 -15.97 8.72
N ARG A 155 -14.10 -17.24 8.96
CA ARG A 155 -13.00 -17.63 9.85
C ARG A 155 -12.06 -18.63 9.19
N SER A 156 -10.81 -18.20 9.01
CA SER A 156 -9.76 -19.04 8.43
C SER A 156 -9.23 -20.10 9.38
N THR A 157 -8.95 -21.26 8.82
CA THR A 157 -8.26 -22.37 9.46
C THR A 157 -6.79 -22.06 9.73
N ASP A 158 -6.18 -22.76 10.68
CA ASP A 158 -4.73 -22.66 10.93
C ASP A 158 -3.90 -23.05 9.71
N PHE A 159 -4.40 -24.01 8.92
CA PHE A 159 -3.78 -24.43 7.67
C PHE A 159 -3.76 -23.29 6.65
N ALA A 160 -4.92 -22.68 6.33
CA ALA A 160 -4.97 -21.60 5.35
C ALA A 160 -4.17 -20.37 5.79
N ARG A 161 -4.18 -20.03 7.08
CA ARG A 161 -3.34 -18.96 7.64
C ARG A 161 -1.85 -19.26 7.52
N ARG A 162 -1.44 -20.52 7.74
CA ARG A 162 -0.06 -20.96 7.52
C ARG A 162 0.34 -20.82 6.06
N ILE A 163 -0.51 -21.21 5.12
CA ILE A 163 -0.22 -21.07 3.68
C ILE A 163 -0.07 -19.59 3.33
N ALA A 164 -0.98 -18.71 3.75
CA ALA A 164 -0.90 -17.28 3.48
C ALA A 164 0.41 -16.65 3.98
N ARG A 165 0.87 -17.03 5.19
CA ARG A 165 2.18 -16.60 5.70
C ARG A 165 3.35 -17.17 4.89
N ASN A 166 3.28 -18.45 4.53
CA ASN A 166 4.35 -19.10 3.79
C ASN A 166 4.56 -18.52 2.38
N VAL A 167 3.51 -18.00 1.73
CA VAL A 167 3.68 -17.26 0.46
C VAL A 167 4.63 -16.08 0.64
N GLN A 168 4.53 -15.31 1.73
CA GLN A 168 5.45 -14.21 2.01
C GLN A 168 6.88 -14.70 2.19
N HIS A 169 7.05 -15.81 2.93
CA HIS A 169 8.36 -16.41 3.16
C HIS A 169 9.00 -16.92 1.86
N ILE A 170 8.25 -17.58 0.99
CA ILE A 170 8.74 -18.07 -0.30
C ILE A 170 9.17 -16.87 -1.17
N LEU A 171 8.34 -15.83 -1.24
CA LEU A 171 8.69 -14.62 -2.00
C LEU A 171 9.97 -13.98 -1.44
N GLN A 172 10.13 -13.91 -0.11
CA GLN A 172 11.32 -13.29 0.48
C GLN A 172 12.58 -14.14 0.37
N MET A 173 12.49 -15.47 0.52
CA MET A 173 13.66 -16.33 0.72
C MET A 173 14.06 -17.13 -0.53
N GLU A 174 13.14 -17.36 -1.47
CA GLU A 174 13.35 -18.30 -2.58
C GLU A 174 13.10 -17.67 -3.96
N SER A 175 12.35 -16.56 -4.04
CA SER A 175 11.97 -15.99 -5.34
C SER A 175 13.00 -15.06 -5.98
N HIS A 176 14.01 -14.62 -5.21
CA HIS A 176 15.03 -13.65 -5.65
C HIS A 176 14.47 -12.31 -6.16
N LEU A 177 13.22 -11.97 -5.81
CA LEU A 177 12.63 -10.67 -6.14
C LEU A 177 13.32 -9.50 -5.43
N ASP A 178 14.15 -9.77 -4.43
CA ASP A 178 14.94 -8.80 -3.67
C ASP A 178 16.30 -8.46 -4.33
N GLN A 179 16.70 -9.19 -5.38
CA GLN A 179 18.02 -9.01 -6.02
C GLN A 179 18.10 -7.77 -6.91
N VAL A 180 16.95 -7.23 -7.36
CA VAL A 180 16.85 -6.05 -8.22
C VAL A 180 15.80 -5.11 -7.65
N VAL A 181 16.12 -3.82 -7.55
CA VAL A 181 15.26 -2.81 -6.89
C VAL A 181 13.90 -2.63 -7.58
N ASP A 182 13.88 -2.48 -8.91
CA ASP A 182 12.67 -2.44 -9.73
C ASP A 182 12.84 -3.37 -10.94
N PRO A 183 12.44 -4.65 -10.83
CA PRO A 183 12.58 -5.60 -11.95
C PRO A 183 11.59 -5.33 -13.09
N ALA A 184 10.60 -4.46 -12.89
CA ALA A 184 9.63 -4.09 -13.93
C ALA A 184 10.10 -2.89 -14.78
N ALA A 185 11.13 -2.17 -14.34
CA ALA A 185 11.68 -1.03 -15.05
C ALA A 185 12.16 -1.40 -16.46
N GLY A 186 11.80 -0.57 -17.45
CA GLY A 186 12.14 -0.77 -18.85
C GLY A 186 11.21 -1.71 -19.62
N SER A 187 10.21 -2.30 -18.98
CA SER A 187 9.16 -3.05 -19.67
C SER A 187 8.20 -2.10 -20.39
N TYR A 188 8.20 -2.11 -21.72
CA TYR A 188 7.30 -1.26 -22.54
C TYR A 188 5.84 -1.26 -22.06
N TYR A 189 5.32 -2.44 -21.73
CA TYR A 189 3.93 -2.57 -21.29
C TYR A 189 3.68 -1.99 -19.89
N ILE A 190 4.59 -2.20 -18.94
CA ILE A 190 4.41 -1.71 -17.57
C ILE A 190 4.66 -0.20 -17.51
N GLU A 191 5.62 0.33 -18.27
CA GLU A 191 5.85 1.78 -18.34
C GLU A 191 4.61 2.50 -18.91
N ILE A 192 4.05 2.04 -20.02
CA ILE A 192 2.84 2.66 -20.61
C ILE A 192 1.62 2.56 -19.69
N LEU A 193 1.51 1.49 -18.89
CA LEU A 193 0.44 1.39 -17.90
C LEU A 193 0.67 2.29 -16.67
N THR A 194 1.92 2.65 -16.40
CA THR A 194 2.30 3.48 -15.25
C THR A 194 2.15 4.97 -15.55
N GLU A 195 2.48 5.39 -16.78
CA GLU A 195 2.33 6.75 -17.32
C GLU A 195 0.87 7.15 -17.55
#